data_AF-A0A7W0KZ27-F1
#
_entry.id   AF-A0A7W0KZ27-F1
#
_cell.length_a   1.000
_cell.length_b   1.000
_cell.length_c   1.000
_cell.angle_alpha   90.00
_cell.angle_beta   90.00
_cell.angle_gamma   90.00
#
_symmetry.space_group_name_H-M   'P 1'
#
loop_
_entity.id
_entity.type
_entity.pdbx_description
1 polymer ?
#
loop_
_entity_poly.entity_id
_entity_poly.type
_entity_poly.pdbx_seq_one_letter_code
_entity_poly.pdbx_strand_id
1 'polypeptide(L)'
;VARGWLRVEYAEQEVVLLTDRRGRQGDVLTRYEQQILNHVHRLTVGTLTGVSGAGVEIAGLRLSRRWWRRFTAAVVADAHRQGLSRRRWSVLAVLPPAVALVLAIRTWWSSIRDGADDAVVDSLIPRAVATAAGLVILIFAYRLFRRIRSYAQRGTEEGLRRAQHWMSVRAWMSSRGFEDAPAAAANSASRALAYAAAMGLAERAADELPIVPEDDRLAWSNASGEWHVVRVRYPFRPGYGRHPALVLAVGLVLGAGLIWLHRYFLRVADGDAMFQLVDNFPDQADVIERVGLVLAAVVLVPLVWMAWMVVAGAFDLLSSVQRQGVVVRARRPQRVIPFARLLRPLARRDRFALFIAVDDGRSDRVKAWMATERTAVPQGARARVKATPVLGYVRRSEPIGTT
;
A
#
# COMPACT_ATOMS: atom_id res chain seq x y z
N VAL A 1 24.47 -24.33 18.60
CA VAL A 1 23.81 -24.06 19.91
C VAL A 1 23.11 -22.70 19.86
N ALA A 2 21.86 -22.60 20.34
CA ALA A 2 21.13 -21.33 20.42
C ALA A 2 21.82 -20.33 21.38
N ARG A 3 21.62 -19.02 21.14
CA ARG A 3 22.24 -17.92 21.90
C ARG A 3 21.56 -17.64 23.26
N GLY A 4 20.40 -18.23 23.51
CA GLY A 4 19.73 -18.26 24.82
C GLY A 4 18.81 -17.08 25.16
N TRP A 5 18.65 -16.10 24.27
CA TRP A 5 17.84 -14.89 24.52
C TRP A 5 16.32 -15.11 24.53
N LEU A 6 15.84 -16.21 23.94
CA LEU A 6 14.42 -16.56 23.82
C LEU A 6 14.25 -18.06 24.06
N ARG A 7 13.15 -18.45 24.70
CA ARG A 7 12.67 -19.84 24.80
C ARG A 7 11.27 -19.94 24.19
N VAL A 8 11.00 -21.06 23.52
CA VAL A 8 9.72 -21.31 22.85
C VAL A 8 9.09 -22.53 23.50
N GLU A 9 8.06 -22.37 24.30
CA GLU A 9 7.39 -23.48 24.98
C GLU A 9 6.04 -23.79 24.35
N TYR A 10 5.54 -24.99 24.58
CA TYR A 10 4.20 -25.40 24.14
C TYR A 10 3.34 -25.56 25.38
N ALA A 11 2.29 -24.74 25.51
CA ALA A 11 1.37 -24.77 26.64
C ALA A 11 -0.07 -24.77 26.12
N GLU A 12 -0.90 -25.68 26.61
CA GLU A 12 -2.35 -25.72 26.31
C GLU A 12 -2.71 -25.65 24.81
N GLN A 13 -1.93 -26.33 23.95
CA GLN A 13 -2.08 -26.33 22.48
C GLN A 13 -1.65 -25.04 21.77
N GLU A 14 -1.02 -24.10 22.47
CA GLU A 14 -0.47 -22.87 21.88
C GLU A 14 1.05 -22.77 22.08
N VAL A 15 1.73 -22.15 21.12
CA VAL A 15 3.16 -21.82 21.22
C VAL A 15 3.31 -20.53 22.03
N VAL A 16 4.08 -20.61 23.13
CA VAL A 16 4.36 -19.50 24.04
C VAL A 16 5.83 -19.07 23.92
N LEU A 17 6.04 -17.78 23.67
CA LEU A 17 7.37 -17.17 23.65
C LEU A 17 7.73 -16.60 25.03
N LEU A 18 8.84 -17.07 25.59
CA LEU A 18 9.42 -16.59 26.84
C LEU A 18 10.72 -15.82 26.56
N THR A 19 10.83 -14.59 27.08
CA THR A 19 12.07 -13.81 26.97
C THR A 19 12.98 -14.10 28.15
N ASP A 20 14.16 -14.64 27.90
CA ASP A 20 15.20 -14.76 28.92
C ASP A 20 16.08 -13.51 28.86
N ARG A 21 16.14 -12.75 29.96
CA ARG A 21 16.90 -11.48 30.01
C ARG A 21 18.42 -11.70 30.00
N ARG A 22 18.88 -12.94 30.15
CA ARG A 22 20.31 -13.29 30.18
C ARG A 22 20.63 -14.18 28.98
N GLY A 23 21.09 -13.55 27.89
CA GLY A 23 21.78 -14.28 26.84
C GLY A 23 23.03 -15.00 27.38
N ARG A 24 23.64 -15.86 26.55
CA ARG A 24 24.89 -16.53 26.93
C ARG A 24 25.98 -15.48 27.27
N GLN A 25 26.85 -15.79 28.23
CA GLN A 25 27.88 -14.86 28.70
C GLN A 25 28.77 -14.38 27.54
N GLY A 26 28.93 -13.05 27.40
CA GLY A 26 29.74 -12.41 26.36
C GLY A 26 29.06 -12.23 24.99
N ASP A 27 27.78 -12.58 24.87
CA ASP A 27 27.07 -12.56 23.59
C ASP A 27 26.53 -11.17 23.21
N VAL A 28 26.93 -10.63 22.04
CA VAL A 28 26.51 -9.30 21.58
C VAL A 28 25.59 -9.41 20.36
N LEU A 29 24.34 -8.97 20.51
CA LEU A 29 23.35 -8.98 19.43
C LEU A 29 23.67 -7.90 18.38
N THR A 30 23.50 -8.26 17.11
CA THR A 30 23.52 -7.29 16.00
C THR A 30 22.34 -6.33 16.11
N ARG A 31 22.42 -5.17 15.43
CA ARG A 31 21.36 -4.16 15.47
C ARG A 31 19.99 -4.66 14.98
N TYR A 32 19.97 -5.63 14.06
CA TYR A 32 18.71 -6.20 13.55
C TYR A 32 18.19 -7.30 14.48
N GLU A 33 19.05 -8.10 15.11
CA GLU A 33 18.66 -9.06 16.16
C GLU A 33 18.09 -8.34 17.39
N GLN A 34 18.72 -7.25 17.85
CA GLN A 34 18.21 -6.43 18.95
C GLN A 34 16.83 -5.84 18.63
N GLN A 35 16.55 -5.48 17.37
CA GLN A 35 15.24 -4.97 16.95
C GLN A 35 14.14 -6.04 17.05
N ILE A 36 14.47 -7.30 16.77
CA ILE A 36 13.57 -8.44 16.95
C ILE A 36 13.36 -8.69 18.44
N LEU A 37 14.43 -8.77 19.24
CA LEU A 37 14.31 -8.99 20.68
C LEU A 37 13.50 -7.89 21.36
N ASN A 38 13.73 -6.62 21.03
CA ASN A 38 12.95 -5.49 21.53
C ASN A 38 11.49 -5.50 21.06
N HIS A 39 11.20 -6.17 19.94
CA HIS A 39 9.83 -6.35 19.49
C HIS A 39 9.13 -7.43 20.32
N VAL A 40 9.75 -8.61 20.44
CA VAL A 40 9.24 -9.72 21.25
C VAL A 40 9.06 -9.28 22.70
N HIS A 41 10.04 -8.57 23.27
CA HIS A 41 9.94 -8.05 24.63
C HIS A 41 8.71 -7.15 24.81
N ARG A 42 8.42 -6.28 23.82
CA ARG A 42 7.23 -5.42 23.83
C ARG A 42 5.92 -6.20 23.78
N LEU A 43 5.91 -7.34 23.11
CA LEU A 43 4.75 -8.23 23.09
C LEU A 43 4.54 -8.86 24.47
N THR A 44 5.63 -9.20 25.18
CA THR A 44 5.59 -9.81 26.52
C THR A 44 5.36 -8.81 27.66
N VAL A 45 5.39 -7.48 27.41
CA VAL A 45 5.14 -6.49 28.46
C VAL A 45 3.65 -6.53 28.83
N GLY A 46 3.35 -7.02 30.04
CA GLY A 46 2.01 -7.07 30.61
C GLY A 46 1.37 -8.46 30.60
N THR A 47 2.04 -9.48 30.07
CA THR A 47 1.59 -10.87 30.16
C THR A 47 2.44 -11.63 31.17
N LEU A 48 1.81 -12.20 32.21
CA LEU A 48 2.48 -12.95 33.27
C LEU A 48 2.97 -14.34 32.80
N THR A 49 2.40 -14.85 31.71
CA THR A 49 2.57 -16.23 31.22
C THR A 49 3.29 -16.32 29.87
N GLY A 50 3.87 -15.23 29.37
CA GLY A 50 4.43 -15.17 28.02
C GLY A 50 3.38 -14.76 26.99
N VAL A 51 3.68 -14.95 25.71
CA VAL A 51 2.83 -14.49 24.62
C VAL A 51 2.50 -15.67 23.72
N SER A 52 1.20 -15.95 23.57
CA SER A 52 0.73 -17.00 22.66
C SER A 52 0.56 -16.50 21.23
N GLY A 53 0.62 -17.40 20.26
CA GLY A 53 0.37 -17.09 18.84
C GLY A 53 -0.96 -16.36 18.61
N ALA A 54 -2.03 -16.83 19.26
CA ALA A 54 -3.35 -16.19 19.23
C ALA A 54 -3.35 -14.80 19.92
N GLY A 55 -2.63 -14.67 21.05
CA GLY A 55 -2.48 -13.40 21.76
C GLY A 55 -1.79 -12.30 20.94
N VAL A 56 -0.82 -12.64 20.07
CA VAL A 56 -0.19 -11.65 19.16
C VAL A 56 -1.09 -11.27 18.00
N GLU A 57 -1.82 -12.25 17.45
CA GLU A 57 -2.79 -12.01 16.38
C GLU A 57 -3.90 -11.07 16.87
N ILE A 58 -4.42 -11.31 18.08
CA ILE A 58 -5.44 -10.51 18.76
C ILE A 58 -4.89 -9.14 19.20
N ALA A 59 -3.66 -9.08 19.75
CA ALA A 59 -3.04 -7.82 20.17
C ALA A 59 -2.69 -6.89 19.00
N GLY A 60 -2.65 -7.41 17.76
CA GLY A 60 -2.50 -6.60 16.55
C GLY A 60 -1.21 -5.75 16.50
N LEU A 61 -0.21 -6.11 17.31
CA LEU A 61 1.06 -5.40 17.47
C LEU A 61 2.01 -5.74 16.31
N ARG A 62 1.63 -5.33 15.10
CA ARG A 62 2.43 -5.59 13.90
C ARG A 62 3.65 -4.68 13.79
N LEU A 63 4.69 -5.23 13.18
CA LEU A 63 5.88 -4.51 12.75
C LEU A 63 5.55 -3.48 11.66
N SER A 64 5.55 -2.20 12.02
CA SER A 64 5.25 -1.12 11.08
C SER A 64 6.21 -1.07 9.88
N ARG A 65 5.80 -0.47 8.75
CA ARG A 65 6.69 -0.17 7.61
C ARG A 65 7.94 0.64 8.00
N ARG A 66 7.88 1.38 9.11
CA ARG A 66 9.04 2.10 9.66
C ARG A 66 10.01 1.12 10.33
N TRP A 67 9.49 0.16 11.11
CA TRP A 67 10.30 -0.91 11.69
C TRP A 67 11.01 -1.69 10.59
N TRP A 68 10.30 -2.14 9.54
CA TRP A 68 10.90 -2.88 8.43
C TRP A 68 11.99 -2.10 7.71
N ARG A 69 11.76 -0.80 7.45
CA ARG A 69 12.82 0.04 6.86
C ARG A 69 14.07 0.09 7.72
N ARG A 70 13.94 0.15 9.06
CA ARG A 70 15.09 0.12 9.98
C ARG A 70 15.74 -1.26 10.06
N PHE A 71 14.94 -2.32 10.07
CA PHE A 71 15.42 -3.69 10.07
C PHE A 71 16.21 -4.00 8.80
N THR A 72 15.62 -3.75 7.62
CA THR A 72 16.29 -3.90 6.32
C THR A 72 17.55 -3.04 6.23
N ALA A 73 17.51 -1.79 6.70
CA ALA A 73 18.71 -0.94 6.71
C ALA A 73 19.83 -1.52 7.61
N ALA A 74 19.48 -2.07 8.77
CA ALA A 74 20.45 -2.70 9.67
C ALA A 74 21.05 -3.99 9.07
N VAL A 75 20.25 -4.81 8.40
CA VAL A 75 20.71 -6.01 7.69
C VAL A 75 21.62 -5.63 6.51
N VAL A 76 21.23 -4.65 5.69
CA VAL A 76 22.06 -4.17 4.57
C VAL A 76 23.37 -3.59 5.06
N ALA A 77 23.36 -2.80 6.14
CA ALA A 77 24.58 -2.24 6.72
C ALA A 77 25.53 -3.33 7.21
N ASP A 78 25.00 -4.40 7.80
CA ASP A 78 25.80 -5.54 8.23
C ASP A 78 26.37 -6.33 7.04
N ALA A 79 25.55 -6.58 6.02
CA ALA A 79 25.98 -7.23 4.79
C ALA A 79 27.05 -6.40 4.04
N HIS A 80 27.01 -5.07 4.14
CA HIS A 80 28.08 -4.19 3.61
C HIS A 80 29.36 -4.32 4.44
N ARG A 81 29.27 -4.32 5.77
CA ARG A 81 30.44 -4.52 6.66
C ARG A 81 31.13 -5.85 6.41
N GLN A 82 30.35 -6.91 6.18
CA GLN A 82 30.88 -8.24 5.86
C GLN A 82 31.32 -8.38 4.39
N GLY A 83 31.22 -7.32 3.58
CA GLY A 83 31.60 -7.35 2.18
C GLY A 83 30.74 -8.24 1.30
N LEU A 84 29.54 -8.66 1.75
CA LEU A 84 28.65 -9.58 1.03
C LEU A 84 27.79 -8.89 -0.03
N SER A 85 27.49 -7.61 0.17
CA SER A 85 26.71 -6.85 -0.79
C SER A 85 27.22 -5.43 -0.92
N ARG A 86 26.89 -4.81 -2.04
CA ARG A 86 27.13 -3.40 -2.33
C ARG A 86 25.91 -2.78 -2.98
N ARG A 87 25.82 -1.45 -2.92
CA ARG A 87 24.74 -0.72 -3.59
C ARG A 87 24.78 -1.01 -5.10
N ARG A 88 23.63 -1.38 -5.68
CA ARG A 88 23.55 -1.72 -7.12
C ARG A 88 23.89 -0.53 -8.02
N TRP A 89 23.47 0.66 -7.61
CA TRP A 89 23.72 1.91 -8.33
C TRP A 89 24.73 2.74 -7.53
N SER A 90 25.96 2.83 -8.03
CA SER A 90 26.97 3.73 -7.49
C SER A 90 26.59 5.19 -7.80
N VAL A 91 27.20 6.13 -7.08
CA VAL A 91 27.03 7.57 -7.35
C VAL A 91 27.42 7.89 -8.78
N LEU A 92 28.53 7.31 -9.26
CA LEU A 92 29.02 7.47 -10.63
C LEU A 92 28.03 6.95 -11.69
N ALA A 93 27.24 5.92 -11.39
CA ALA A 93 26.22 5.42 -12.32
C ALA A 93 24.95 6.30 -12.37
N VAL A 94 24.72 7.11 -11.34
CA VAL A 94 23.55 8.00 -11.21
C VAL A 94 23.87 9.44 -11.63
N LEU A 95 25.13 9.85 -11.52
CA LEU A 95 25.55 11.23 -11.74
C LEU A 95 25.30 11.70 -13.19
N PRO A 96 25.71 10.98 -14.26
CA PRO A 96 25.45 11.42 -15.62
C PRO A 96 23.96 11.64 -15.95
N PRO A 97 23.02 10.71 -15.65
CA PRO A 97 21.61 10.97 -15.91
C PRO A 97 21.02 12.07 -15.02
N ALA A 98 21.57 12.30 -13.82
CA ALA A 98 21.15 13.41 -12.97
C ALA A 98 21.59 14.77 -13.55
N VAL A 99 22.83 14.87 -14.04
CA VAL A 99 23.33 16.08 -14.70
C VAL A 99 22.54 16.36 -15.98
N ALA A 100 22.32 15.34 -16.82
CA ALA A 100 21.51 15.47 -18.03
C ALA A 100 20.09 15.96 -17.73
N LEU A 101 19.49 15.48 -16.63
CA LEU A 101 18.16 15.94 -16.20
C LEU A 101 18.15 17.40 -15.77
N VAL A 102 19.16 17.86 -15.02
CA VAL A 102 19.27 19.28 -14.62
C VAL A 102 19.44 20.18 -15.85
N LEU A 103 20.28 19.78 -16.79
CA LEU A 103 20.47 20.50 -18.04
C LEU A 103 19.17 20.55 -18.86
N ALA A 104 18.47 19.42 -18.99
CA ALA A 104 17.19 19.35 -19.71
C ALA A 104 16.10 20.23 -19.06
N ILE A 105 16.01 20.25 -17.73
CA ILE A 105 15.08 21.15 -17.02
C ILE A 105 15.45 22.61 -17.29
N ARG A 106 16.74 22.94 -17.24
CA ARG A 106 17.21 24.32 -17.46
C ARG A 106 16.94 24.79 -18.89
N THR A 107 17.24 23.97 -19.90
CA THR A 107 16.99 24.32 -21.30
C THR A 107 15.51 24.40 -21.63
N TRP A 108 14.69 23.49 -21.08
CA TRP A 108 13.24 23.54 -21.20
C TRP A 108 12.68 24.82 -20.56
N TRP A 109 13.16 25.17 -19.37
CA TRP A 109 12.73 26.39 -18.68
C TRP A 109 13.11 27.66 -19.44
N SER A 110 14.33 27.75 -19.98
CA SER A 110 14.73 28.90 -20.82
C SER A 110 13.89 28.97 -22.08
N SER A 111 13.59 27.84 -22.73
CA SER A 111 12.73 27.83 -23.94
C SER A 111 11.30 28.34 -23.71
N ILE A 112 10.78 28.24 -22.49
CA ILE A 112 9.46 28.77 -22.14
C ILE A 112 9.53 30.27 -21.84
N ARG A 113 10.64 30.73 -21.25
CA ARG A 113 10.78 32.11 -20.75
C ARG A 113 11.25 33.10 -21.82
N ASP A 114 12.10 32.64 -22.74
CA ASP A 114 12.78 33.49 -23.72
C ASP A 114 12.09 33.43 -25.10
N GLY A 115 10.85 32.93 -25.16
CA GLY A 115 10.07 32.84 -26.40
C GLY A 115 9.48 34.18 -26.83
N ALA A 116 9.27 34.37 -28.13
CA ALA A 116 8.57 35.53 -28.68
C ALA A 116 7.09 35.54 -28.23
N ASP A 117 6.54 36.74 -28.00
CA ASP A 117 5.13 36.95 -27.64
C ASP A 117 4.23 36.75 -28.88
N ASP A 118 4.18 35.52 -29.38
CA ASP A 118 3.33 35.13 -30.49
C ASP A 118 1.93 34.73 -30.02
N ALA A 119 0.94 34.99 -30.87
CA ALA A 119 -0.42 34.51 -30.70
C ALA A 119 -0.46 32.99 -30.41
N VAL A 120 -1.31 32.57 -29.47
CA VAL A 120 -1.44 31.16 -29.04
C VAL A 120 -1.86 30.26 -30.19
N VAL A 121 -2.71 30.77 -31.10
CA VAL A 121 -3.21 30.03 -32.26
C VAL A 121 -2.07 29.72 -33.24
N ASP A 122 -1.15 30.67 -33.43
CA ASP A 122 0.00 30.54 -34.32
C ASP A 122 1.16 29.73 -33.69
N SER A 123 1.11 29.49 -32.36
CA SER A 123 2.15 28.80 -31.59
C SER A 123 1.69 27.48 -30.94
N LEU A 124 0.58 26.89 -31.39
CA LEU A 124 0.05 25.63 -30.86
C LEU A 124 1.05 24.46 -30.94
N ILE A 125 1.75 24.32 -32.07
CA ILE A 125 2.73 23.23 -32.28
C ILE A 125 3.93 23.39 -31.34
N PRO A 126 4.63 24.55 -31.27
CA PRO A 126 5.69 24.78 -30.29
C PRO A 126 5.27 24.52 -28.84
N ARG A 127 4.06 24.95 -28.45
CA ARG A 127 3.53 24.74 -27.08
C ARG A 127 3.21 23.27 -26.80
N ALA A 128 2.67 22.54 -27.77
CA ALA A 128 2.45 21.11 -27.67
C ALA A 128 3.78 20.34 -27.53
N VAL A 129 4.81 20.75 -28.28
CA VAL A 129 6.16 20.17 -28.19
C VAL A 129 6.79 20.49 -26.83
N ALA A 130 6.70 21.73 -26.36
CA ALA A 130 7.21 22.12 -25.05
C ALA A 130 6.52 21.36 -23.90
N THR A 131 5.19 21.20 -23.96
CA THR A 131 4.45 20.42 -22.95
C THR A 131 4.79 18.93 -23.01
N ALA A 132 4.91 18.34 -24.20
CA ALA A 132 5.35 16.96 -24.36
C ALA A 132 6.77 16.74 -23.83
N ALA A 133 7.71 17.64 -24.13
CA ALA A 133 9.08 17.62 -23.62
C ALA A 133 9.10 17.70 -22.08
N GLY A 134 8.32 18.61 -21.49
CA GLY A 134 8.17 18.74 -20.05
C GLY A 134 7.65 17.45 -19.39
N LEU A 135 6.68 16.77 -20.03
CA LEU A 135 6.17 15.50 -19.54
C LEU A 135 7.23 14.39 -19.59
N VAL A 136 8.02 14.31 -20.67
CA VAL A 136 9.13 13.37 -20.80
C VAL A 136 10.18 13.60 -19.72
N ILE A 137 10.56 14.86 -19.47
CA ILE A 137 11.48 15.27 -18.40
C ILE A 137 10.93 14.82 -17.04
N LEU A 138 9.64 15.04 -16.77
CA LEU A 138 8.99 14.63 -15.53
C LEU A 138 9.01 13.11 -15.32
N ILE A 139 8.68 12.34 -16.36
CA ILE A 139 8.71 10.86 -16.32
C ILE A 139 10.14 10.37 -16.06
N PHE A 140 11.12 10.96 -16.73
CA PHE A 140 12.53 10.64 -16.54
C PHE A 140 13.00 10.97 -15.12
N ALA A 141 12.66 12.16 -14.60
CA ALA A 141 12.94 12.58 -13.23
C ALA A 141 12.36 11.60 -12.22
N TYR A 142 11.10 11.20 -12.40
CA TYR A 142 10.45 10.22 -11.53
C TYR A 142 11.15 8.86 -11.56
N ARG A 143 11.53 8.36 -12.74
CA ARG A 143 12.27 7.09 -12.88
C ARG A 143 13.64 7.14 -12.22
N LEU A 144 14.39 8.22 -12.43
CA LEU A 144 15.71 8.41 -11.82
C LEU A 144 15.59 8.50 -10.29
N PHE A 145 14.64 9.30 -9.79
CA PHE A 145 14.35 9.40 -8.37
C PHE A 145 14.01 8.05 -7.74
N ARG A 146 13.19 7.22 -8.41
CA ARG A 146 12.89 5.86 -7.95
C ARG A 146 14.14 4.97 -7.88
N ARG A 147 15.07 5.09 -8.84
CA ARG A 147 16.33 4.33 -8.81
C ARG A 147 17.24 4.79 -7.67
N ILE A 148 17.37 6.10 -7.44
CA ILE A 148 18.14 6.68 -6.33
C ILE A 148 17.59 6.21 -4.98
N ARG A 149 16.26 6.28 -4.82
CA ARG A 149 15.54 5.83 -3.62
C ARG A 149 15.50 4.30 -3.48
N SER A 150 15.87 3.54 -4.51
CA SER A 150 15.85 2.08 -4.43
C SER A 150 16.96 1.58 -3.50
N TYR A 151 16.59 0.71 -2.57
CA TYR A 151 17.53 -0.03 -1.73
C TYR A 151 18.09 -1.26 -2.45
N ALA A 152 18.13 -1.25 -3.78
CA ALA A 152 18.58 -2.38 -4.57
C ALA A 152 20.06 -2.67 -4.27
N GLN A 153 20.34 -3.88 -3.80
CA GLN A 153 21.68 -4.39 -3.53
C GLN A 153 22.14 -5.26 -4.69
N ARG A 154 23.46 -5.34 -4.88
CA ARG A 154 24.14 -6.28 -5.76
C ARG A 154 25.10 -7.11 -4.92
N GLY A 155 25.09 -8.43 -5.09
CA GLY A 155 26.05 -9.31 -4.44
C GLY A 155 27.47 -9.01 -4.91
N THR A 156 28.42 -9.08 -3.98
CA THR A 156 29.86 -9.18 -4.29
C THR A 156 30.19 -10.65 -4.60
N GLU A 157 31.43 -10.94 -5.01
CA GLU A 157 31.87 -12.33 -5.21
C GLU A 157 31.79 -13.15 -3.91
N GLU A 158 32.21 -12.58 -2.78
CA GLU A 158 32.04 -13.21 -1.46
C GLU A 158 30.55 -13.42 -1.13
N GLY A 159 29.71 -12.43 -1.43
CA GLY A 159 28.27 -12.54 -1.27
C GLY A 159 27.65 -13.67 -2.09
N LEU A 160 28.11 -13.85 -3.33
CA LEU A 160 27.65 -14.93 -4.20
C LEU A 160 28.10 -16.30 -3.66
N ARG A 161 29.36 -16.44 -3.22
CA ARG A 161 29.85 -17.66 -2.57
C ARG A 161 29.05 -17.98 -1.31
N ARG A 162 28.76 -16.97 -0.48
CA ARG A 162 27.96 -17.13 0.73
C ARG A 162 26.51 -17.51 0.43
N ALA A 163 25.92 -16.92 -0.61
CA ALA A 163 24.58 -17.27 -1.07
C ALA A 163 24.53 -18.71 -1.61
N GLN A 164 25.50 -19.12 -2.42
CA GLN A 164 25.63 -20.49 -2.90
C GLN A 164 25.75 -21.49 -1.75
N HIS A 165 26.57 -21.19 -0.75
CA HIS A 165 26.67 -22.01 0.47
C HIS A 165 25.32 -22.16 1.17
N TRP A 166 24.56 -21.08 1.33
CA TRP A 166 23.22 -21.17 1.92
C TRP A 166 22.22 -21.92 1.04
N MET A 167 22.32 -21.81 -0.28
CA MET A 167 21.51 -22.60 -1.21
C MET A 167 21.84 -24.10 -1.14
N SER A 168 23.12 -24.47 -0.99
CA SER A 168 23.50 -25.86 -0.77
C SER A 168 23.04 -26.38 0.60
N VAL A 169 23.10 -25.54 1.65
CA VAL A 169 22.54 -25.88 2.96
C VAL A 169 21.03 -26.08 2.85
N ARG A 170 20.30 -25.22 2.13
CA ARG A 170 18.87 -25.40 1.87
C ARG A 170 18.57 -26.74 1.18
N ALA A 171 19.30 -27.06 0.11
CA ALA A 171 19.13 -28.32 -0.63
C ALA A 171 19.45 -29.55 0.24
N TRP A 172 20.45 -29.45 1.10
CA TRP A 172 20.75 -30.50 2.07
C TRP A 172 19.66 -30.61 3.15
N MET A 173 19.07 -29.50 3.61
CA MET A 173 18.03 -29.52 4.63
C MET A 173 16.67 -29.99 4.10
N SER A 174 16.35 -29.80 2.83
CA SER A 174 15.03 -30.18 2.28
C SER A 174 14.76 -31.67 2.37
N SER A 175 15.80 -32.52 2.27
CA SER A 175 15.64 -33.98 2.37
C SER A 175 15.41 -34.50 3.79
N ARG A 176 15.30 -33.62 4.80
CA ARG A 176 15.26 -33.98 6.24
C ARG A 176 13.89 -33.79 6.88
N GLY A 177 12.85 -33.41 6.11
CA GLY A 177 11.47 -33.40 6.56
C GLY A 177 11.16 -32.39 7.67
N PHE A 178 11.39 -31.10 7.42
CA PHE A 178 11.10 -30.03 8.38
C PHE A 178 9.69 -29.42 8.24
N GLU A 179 8.91 -29.85 7.25
CA GLU A 179 7.65 -29.23 6.82
C GLU A 179 6.63 -29.16 7.97
N ASP A 180 6.46 -30.26 8.71
CA ASP A 180 5.52 -30.38 9.83
C ASP A 180 6.14 -30.12 11.21
N ALA A 181 7.40 -29.67 11.27
CA ALA A 181 8.06 -29.44 12.54
C ALA A 181 7.41 -28.26 13.28
N PRO A 182 6.94 -28.44 14.54
CA PRO A 182 6.35 -27.36 15.32
C PRO A 182 7.42 -26.40 15.82
N ALA A 183 7.06 -25.14 16.08
CA ALA A 183 7.98 -24.13 16.59
C ALA A 183 8.62 -24.52 17.94
N ALA A 184 7.91 -25.28 18.77
CA ALA A 184 8.43 -25.81 20.04
C ALA A 184 9.61 -26.78 19.87
N ALA A 185 9.75 -27.42 18.70
CA ALA A 185 10.93 -28.23 18.37
C ALA A 185 12.22 -27.38 18.29
N ALA A 186 12.10 -26.05 18.32
CA ALA A 186 13.24 -25.16 18.48
C ALA A 186 14.00 -25.39 19.80
N ASN A 187 13.39 -25.94 20.86
CA ASN A 187 14.14 -26.17 22.10
C ASN A 187 15.18 -27.30 21.97
N SER A 188 14.90 -28.32 21.15
CA SER A 188 15.79 -29.47 20.93
C SER A 188 16.65 -29.34 19.67
N ALA A 189 16.12 -28.79 18.57
CA ALA A 189 16.80 -28.65 17.27
C ALA A 189 17.20 -27.21 16.91
N SER A 190 16.99 -26.25 17.83
CA SER A 190 17.05 -24.78 17.70
C SER A 190 17.57 -24.19 16.40
N ARG A 191 18.86 -24.38 16.11
CA ARG A 191 19.52 -23.69 15.01
C ARG A 191 19.14 -24.28 13.64
N ALA A 192 18.94 -25.59 13.56
CA ALA A 192 18.52 -26.25 12.33
C ALA A 192 17.08 -25.87 11.96
N LEU A 193 16.16 -25.91 12.92
CA LEU A 193 14.77 -25.48 12.68
C LEU A 193 14.68 -23.99 12.32
N ALA A 194 15.45 -23.13 12.98
CA ALA A 194 15.50 -21.70 12.63
C ALA A 194 16.03 -21.46 11.20
N TYR A 195 17.06 -22.20 10.77
CA TYR A 195 17.54 -22.14 9.39
C TYR A 195 16.52 -22.72 8.39
N ALA A 196 15.86 -23.83 8.73
CA ALA A 196 14.79 -24.40 7.92
C ALA A 196 13.66 -23.39 7.71
N ALA A 197 13.16 -22.78 8.79
CA ALA A 197 12.13 -21.76 8.75
C ALA A 197 12.56 -20.53 7.92
N ALA A 198 13.78 -20.02 8.14
CA ALA A 198 14.32 -18.89 7.39
C ALA A 198 14.49 -19.18 5.88
N MET A 199 14.71 -20.44 5.50
CA MET A 199 14.85 -20.89 4.11
C MET A 199 13.53 -21.39 3.50
N GLY A 200 12.42 -21.30 4.24
CA GLY A 200 11.09 -21.72 3.80
C GLY A 200 10.91 -23.24 3.69
N LEU A 201 11.54 -24.00 4.59
CA LEU A 201 11.44 -25.47 4.67
C LEU A 201 10.66 -25.96 5.90
N ALA A 202 10.34 -25.06 6.84
CA ALA A 202 9.57 -25.36 8.05
C ALA A 202 8.41 -24.36 8.16
N GLU A 203 7.42 -24.51 7.28
CA GLU A 203 6.30 -23.56 7.15
C GLU A 203 5.48 -23.52 8.44
N ARG A 204 5.16 -24.67 9.02
CA ARG A 204 4.44 -24.75 10.30
C ARG A 204 5.14 -23.97 11.42
N ALA A 205 6.44 -24.18 11.62
CA ALA A 205 7.21 -23.45 12.63
C ALA A 205 7.27 -21.94 12.36
N ALA A 206 7.31 -21.53 11.08
CA ALA A 206 7.31 -20.12 10.69
C ALA A 206 5.95 -19.45 10.92
N ASP A 207 4.85 -20.19 10.71
CA ASP A 207 3.48 -19.72 10.93
C ASP A 207 3.10 -19.67 12.42
N GLU A 208 3.57 -20.64 13.21
CA GLU A 208 3.36 -20.67 14.66
C GLU A 208 4.14 -19.55 15.40
N LEU A 209 5.21 -19.02 14.78
CA LEU A 209 6.00 -17.93 15.35
C LEU A 209 5.50 -16.56 14.87
N PRO A 210 4.99 -15.70 15.77
CA PRO A 210 4.37 -14.42 15.42
C PRO A 210 5.42 -13.31 15.13
N ILE A 211 6.39 -13.60 14.26
CA ILE A 211 7.52 -12.74 13.91
C ILE A 211 7.39 -12.24 12.45
N VAL A 212 6.56 -12.90 11.64
CA VAL A 212 6.38 -12.60 10.23
C VAL A 212 5.46 -11.37 10.06
N PRO A 213 5.81 -10.41 9.18
CA PRO A 213 4.93 -9.29 8.88
C PRO A 213 3.71 -9.81 8.15
N GLU A 214 2.58 -9.74 8.84
CA GLU A 214 1.31 -10.10 8.26
C GLU A 214 0.95 -9.14 7.10
N ASP A 215 0.99 -9.64 5.87
CA ASP A 215 0.64 -8.89 4.66
C ASP A 215 -0.85 -8.50 4.72
N ASP A 216 -1.15 -7.21 4.59
CA ASP A 216 -2.54 -6.74 4.55
C ASP A 216 -3.32 -7.40 3.41
N ARG A 217 -2.63 -7.78 2.32
CA ARG A 217 -3.23 -8.37 1.13
C ARG A 217 -3.24 -9.89 1.10
N LEU A 218 -2.75 -10.58 2.11
CA LEU A 218 -2.84 -12.04 2.21
C LEU A 218 -3.52 -12.39 3.53
N ALA A 219 -4.34 -13.42 3.52
CA ALA A 219 -5.05 -13.91 4.69
C ALA A 219 -5.25 -15.41 4.58
N TRP A 220 -5.12 -16.13 5.68
CA TRP A 220 -5.53 -17.52 5.73
C TRP A 220 -7.04 -17.61 5.96
N SER A 221 -7.68 -18.57 5.30
CA SER A 221 -9.10 -18.84 5.41
C SER A 221 -9.35 -20.34 5.45
N ASN A 222 -10.31 -20.75 6.26
CA ASN A 222 -10.83 -22.11 6.31
C ASN A 222 -12.27 -22.21 5.76
N ALA A 223 -12.71 -21.21 4.97
CA ALA A 223 -14.09 -21.13 4.49
C ALA A 223 -14.52 -22.30 3.60
N SER A 224 -13.58 -22.93 2.88
CA SER A 224 -13.81 -24.11 2.03
C SER A 224 -13.79 -25.44 2.79
N GLY A 225 -13.47 -25.43 4.09
CA GLY A 225 -13.20 -26.64 4.89
C GLY A 225 -11.72 -26.98 5.02
N GLU A 226 -10.87 -26.48 4.12
CA GLU A 226 -9.42 -26.59 4.18
C GLU A 226 -8.76 -25.21 4.32
N TRP A 227 -7.61 -25.16 4.98
CA TRP A 227 -6.83 -23.92 5.10
C TRP A 227 -6.21 -23.54 3.76
N HIS A 228 -6.51 -22.34 3.28
CA HIS A 228 -5.92 -21.81 2.06
C HIS A 228 -5.64 -20.30 2.18
N VAL A 229 -4.76 -19.81 1.30
CA VAL A 229 -4.34 -18.40 1.27
C VAL A 229 -5.22 -17.58 0.34
N VAL A 230 -5.88 -16.57 0.88
CA VAL A 230 -6.73 -15.61 0.18
C VAL A 230 -6.00 -14.28 -0.02
N ARG A 231 -5.94 -13.81 -1.26
CA ARG A 231 -5.41 -12.48 -1.61
C ARG A 231 -6.49 -11.41 -1.57
N VAL A 232 -6.34 -10.47 -0.64
CA VAL A 232 -7.26 -9.36 -0.44
C VAL A 232 -6.86 -8.13 -1.26
N ARG A 233 -7.79 -7.66 -2.10
CA ARG A 233 -7.66 -6.41 -2.86
C ARG A 233 -8.40 -5.28 -2.16
N TYR A 234 -7.69 -4.20 -1.85
CA TYR A 234 -8.25 -2.93 -1.38
C TYR A 234 -8.36 -1.94 -2.54
N PRO A 235 -9.53 -1.83 -3.19
CA PRO A 235 -9.73 -0.86 -4.26
C PRO A 235 -9.73 0.58 -3.71
N PHE A 236 -9.26 1.49 -4.55
CA PHE A 236 -9.30 2.93 -4.29
C PHE A 236 -9.79 3.62 -5.57
N ARG A 237 -10.97 4.24 -5.50
CA ARG A 237 -11.60 4.97 -6.61
C ARG A 237 -12.51 6.07 -6.06
N PRO A 238 -12.90 7.06 -6.88
CA PRO A 238 -13.79 8.13 -6.46
C PRO A 238 -15.09 7.57 -5.86
N GLY A 239 -15.50 8.10 -4.70
CA GLY A 239 -16.73 7.68 -4.01
C GLY A 239 -16.67 6.29 -3.35
N TYR A 240 -15.55 5.57 -3.42
CA TYR A 240 -15.46 4.22 -2.84
C TYR A 240 -15.73 4.24 -1.33
N GLY A 241 -16.63 3.36 -0.89
CA GLY A 241 -17.08 3.19 0.48
C GLY A 241 -18.11 4.21 0.95
N ARG A 242 -18.61 5.08 0.07
CA ARG A 242 -19.68 6.02 0.40
C ARG A 242 -21.04 5.48 -0.05
N HIS A 243 -22.09 5.90 0.65
CA HIS A 243 -23.45 5.52 0.34
C HIS A 243 -23.82 5.91 -1.12
N PRO A 244 -24.39 5.03 -1.95
CA PRO A 244 -24.62 5.30 -3.37
C PRO A 244 -25.47 6.53 -3.64
N ALA A 245 -26.54 6.74 -2.85
CA ALA A 245 -27.39 7.92 -2.98
C ALA A 245 -26.64 9.24 -2.73
N LEU A 246 -25.70 9.24 -1.78
CA LEU A 246 -24.88 10.42 -1.49
C LEU A 246 -23.92 10.70 -2.65
N VAL A 247 -23.29 9.66 -3.19
CA VAL A 247 -22.37 9.79 -4.34
C VAL A 247 -23.11 10.30 -5.58
N LEU A 248 -24.32 9.79 -5.83
CA LEU A 248 -25.19 10.24 -6.91
C LEU A 248 -25.60 11.72 -6.72
N ALA A 249 -26.09 12.09 -5.53
CA ALA A 249 -26.51 13.46 -5.25
C ALA A 249 -25.36 14.46 -5.39
N VAL A 250 -24.18 14.15 -4.85
CA VAL A 250 -22.98 14.99 -4.99
C VAL A 250 -22.57 15.12 -6.46
N GLY A 251 -22.57 14.00 -7.20
CA GLY A 251 -22.27 14.00 -8.64
C GLY A 251 -23.23 14.86 -9.46
N LEU A 252 -24.53 14.82 -9.16
CA LEU A 252 -25.55 15.63 -9.84
C LEU A 252 -25.41 17.13 -9.49
N VAL A 253 -25.32 17.47 -8.21
CA VAL A 253 -25.28 18.87 -7.75
C VAL A 253 -23.99 19.56 -8.19
N LEU A 254 -22.83 18.97 -7.91
CA LEU A 254 -21.54 19.54 -8.32
C LEU A 254 -21.35 19.45 -9.84
N GLY A 255 -21.86 18.39 -10.48
CA GLY A 255 -21.85 18.23 -11.93
C GLY A 255 -22.64 19.35 -12.62
N ALA A 256 -23.84 19.65 -12.14
CA ALA A 256 -24.64 20.76 -12.68
C ALA A 256 -23.93 22.11 -12.52
N GLY A 257 -23.31 22.37 -11.37
CA GLY A 257 -22.50 23.57 -11.15
C GLY A 257 -21.29 23.66 -12.10
N LEU A 258 -20.59 22.55 -12.33
CA LEU A 258 -19.46 22.49 -13.27
C LEU A 258 -19.90 22.64 -14.73
N ILE A 259 -21.05 22.08 -15.13
CA ILE A 259 -21.62 22.29 -16.47
C ILE A 259 -21.96 23.77 -16.67
N TRP A 260 -22.59 24.40 -15.67
CA TRP A 260 -22.88 25.83 -15.71
C TRP A 260 -21.59 26.66 -15.83
N LEU A 261 -20.58 26.35 -15.02
CA LEU A 261 -19.28 27.03 -15.04
C LEU A 261 -18.53 26.84 -16.37
N HIS A 262 -18.56 25.62 -16.91
CA HIS A 262 -17.97 25.32 -18.22
C HIS A 262 -18.64 26.13 -19.33
N ARG A 263 -19.99 26.17 -19.35
CA ARG A 263 -20.75 27.00 -20.29
C ARG A 263 -20.48 28.49 -20.12
N TYR A 264 -20.29 28.94 -18.88
CA TYR A 264 -19.93 30.32 -18.60
C TYR A 264 -18.56 30.66 -19.20
N PHE A 265 -17.54 29.82 -19.02
CA PHE A 265 -16.22 30.05 -19.63
C PHE A 265 -16.23 29.99 -21.15
N LEU A 266 -17.07 29.14 -21.75
CA LEU A 266 -17.28 29.15 -23.20
C LEU A 266 -17.90 30.48 -23.65
N ARG A 267 -18.94 30.99 -22.97
CA ARG A 267 -19.50 32.31 -23.27
C ARG A 267 -18.52 33.46 -23.04
N VAL A 268 -17.56 33.31 -22.12
CA VAL A 268 -16.46 34.29 -21.96
C VAL A 268 -15.50 34.20 -23.14
N ALA A 269 -15.22 32.98 -23.63
CA ALA A 269 -14.40 32.79 -24.82
C ALA A 269 -15.06 33.36 -26.08
N ASP A 270 -16.37 33.16 -26.22
CA ASP A 270 -17.17 33.66 -27.35
C ASP A 270 -17.41 35.19 -27.29
N GLY A 271 -16.99 35.86 -26.21
CA GLY A 271 -17.17 37.31 -26.00
C GLY A 271 -18.54 37.72 -25.43
N ASP A 272 -19.50 36.80 -25.35
CA ASP A 272 -20.89 37.06 -24.94
C ASP A 272 -21.06 37.44 -23.45
N ALA A 273 -20.32 36.80 -22.54
CA ALA A 273 -20.56 36.93 -21.10
C ALA A 273 -19.87 38.13 -20.44
N MET A 274 -18.87 38.71 -21.11
CA MET A 274 -18.03 39.79 -20.59
C MET A 274 -17.93 40.94 -21.59
N PHE A 275 -19.02 41.22 -22.30
CA PHE A 275 -19.09 42.24 -23.34
C PHE A 275 -18.53 43.60 -22.87
N GLN A 276 -18.84 44.03 -21.65
CA GLN A 276 -18.28 45.26 -21.06
C GLN A 276 -16.76 45.21 -20.83
N LEU A 277 -16.19 44.05 -20.49
CA LEU A 277 -14.75 43.91 -20.25
C LEU A 277 -13.97 43.82 -21.58
N VAL A 278 -14.58 43.18 -22.58
CA VAL A 278 -14.05 43.08 -23.95
C VAL A 278 -14.12 44.44 -24.65
N ASP A 279 -15.22 45.17 -24.52
CA ASP A 279 -15.39 46.53 -25.06
C ASP A 279 -14.44 47.55 -24.40
N ASN A 280 -14.17 47.40 -23.09
CA ASN A 280 -13.25 48.29 -22.37
C ASN A 280 -11.76 47.98 -22.65
N PHE A 281 -11.43 46.78 -23.14
CA PHE A 281 -10.06 46.35 -23.43
C PHE A 281 -9.97 45.60 -24.77
N PRO A 282 -10.25 46.27 -25.90
CA PRO A 282 -10.32 45.63 -27.22
C PRO A 282 -8.99 44.97 -27.61
N ASP A 283 -7.86 45.55 -27.22
CA ASP A 283 -6.51 45.02 -27.49
C ASP A 283 -6.21 43.72 -26.72
N GLN A 284 -7.04 43.33 -25.75
CA GLN A 284 -6.85 42.13 -24.92
C GLN A 284 -7.89 41.03 -25.20
N ALA A 285 -8.79 41.23 -26.18
CA ALA A 285 -9.87 40.31 -26.52
C ALA A 285 -9.35 38.88 -26.78
N ASP A 286 -8.26 38.74 -27.54
CA ASP A 286 -7.62 37.45 -27.83
C ASP A 286 -7.14 36.72 -26.56
N VAL A 287 -6.61 37.46 -25.58
CA VAL A 287 -6.13 36.88 -24.32
C VAL A 287 -7.30 36.38 -23.48
N ILE A 288 -8.38 37.16 -23.42
CA ILE A 288 -9.61 36.81 -22.71
C ILE A 288 -10.23 35.55 -23.33
N GLU A 289 -10.28 35.47 -24.68
CA GLU A 289 -10.74 34.28 -25.40
C GLU A 289 -9.95 33.03 -24.99
N ARG A 290 -8.62 33.12 -25.09
CA ARG A 290 -7.72 31.99 -24.80
C ARG A 290 -7.78 31.55 -23.35
N VAL A 291 -7.87 32.51 -22.41
CA VAL A 291 -8.05 32.20 -20.99
C VAL A 291 -9.40 31.52 -20.77
N GLY A 292 -10.47 31.99 -21.40
CA GLY A 292 -11.79 31.37 -21.38
C GLY A 292 -11.76 29.91 -21.86
N LEU A 293 -11.13 29.65 -23.02
CA LEU A 293 -10.98 28.29 -23.57
C LEU A 293 -10.16 27.37 -22.67
N VAL A 294 -9.04 27.86 -22.13
CA VAL A 294 -8.19 27.08 -21.22
C VAL A 294 -8.95 26.73 -19.94
N LEU A 295 -9.66 27.70 -19.34
CA LEU A 295 -10.47 27.46 -18.15
C LEU A 295 -11.63 26.49 -18.43
N ALA A 296 -12.30 26.63 -19.57
CA ALA A 296 -13.33 25.69 -20.02
C ALA A 296 -12.77 24.27 -20.14
N ALA A 297 -11.60 24.11 -20.77
CA ALA A 297 -10.93 22.81 -20.91
C ALA A 297 -10.51 22.22 -19.56
N VAL A 298 -10.01 23.04 -18.63
CA VAL A 298 -9.63 22.60 -17.27
C VAL A 298 -10.83 22.05 -16.50
N VAL A 299 -12.02 22.65 -16.67
CA VAL A 299 -13.27 22.20 -16.03
C VAL A 299 -13.73 20.81 -16.51
N LEU A 300 -13.30 20.34 -17.69
CA LEU A 300 -13.66 18.99 -18.17
C LEU A 300 -13.13 17.87 -17.25
N VAL A 301 -11.96 18.06 -16.63
CA VAL A 301 -11.36 17.04 -15.75
C VAL A 301 -12.25 16.72 -14.54
N PRO A 302 -12.66 17.70 -13.69
CA PRO A 302 -13.59 17.43 -12.61
C PRO A 302 -15.00 17.04 -13.12
N LEU A 303 -15.40 17.45 -14.33
CA LEU A 303 -16.69 17.05 -14.92
C LEU A 303 -16.74 15.56 -15.27
N VAL A 304 -15.68 15.00 -15.85
CA VAL A 304 -15.54 13.54 -16.05
C VAL A 304 -15.60 12.80 -14.70
N TRP A 305 -14.99 13.36 -13.65
CA TRP A 305 -15.06 12.80 -12.31
C TRP A 305 -16.49 12.80 -11.75
N MET A 306 -17.26 13.88 -11.95
CA MET A 306 -18.67 13.94 -11.54
C MET A 306 -19.54 12.98 -12.34
N ALA A 307 -19.33 12.88 -13.66
CA ALA A 307 -20.03 11.92 -14.51
C ALA A 307 -19.82 10.47 -14.03
N TRP A 308 -18.58 10.11 -13.69
CA TRP A 308 -18.27 8.82 -13.06
C TRP A 308 -19.06 8.61 -11.75
N MET A 309 -19.12 9.62 -10.88
CA MET A 309 -19.87 9.51 -9.62
C MET A 309 -21.37 9.30 -9.84
N VAL A 310 -21.97 9.98 -10.83
CA VAL A 310 -23.38 9.78 -11.20
C VAL A 310 -23.62 8.35 -11.68
N VAL A 311 -22.82 7.87 -12.65
CA VAL A 311 -22.95 6.51 -13.20
C VAL A 311 -22.75 5.45 -12.11
N ALA A 312 -21.67 5.56 -11.32
CA ALA A 312 -21.37 4.62 -10.26
C ALA A 312 -22.43 4.64 -9.15
N GLY A 313 -22.89 5.83 -8.76
CA GLY A 313 -23.94 6.02 -7.74
C GLY A 313 -25.28 5.45 -8.17
N ALA A 314 -25.73 5.74 -9.40
CA ALA A 314 -26.96 5.21 -9.96
C ALA A 314 -26.93 3.68 -10.08
N PHE A 315 -25.85 3.13 -10.66
CA PHE A 315 -25.70 1.67 -10.82
C PHE A 315 -25.71 0.95 -9.47
N ASP A 316 -24.98 1.45 -8.48
CA ASP A 316 -24.90 0.85 -7.15
C ASP A 316 -26.12 1.13 -6.27
N LEU A 317 -27.00 2.06 -6.63
CA LEU A 317 -28.30 2.23 -5.98
C LEU A 317 -29.22 1.04 -6.32
N LEU A 318 -29.17 0.61 -7.58
CA LEU A 318 -29.99 -0.48 -8.14
C LEU A 318 -29.35 -1.86 -7.95
N SER A 319 -28.02 -1.92 -7.87
CA SER A 319 -27.27 -3.18 -7.81
C SER A 319 -26.73 -3.49 -6.41
N SER A 320 -26.79 -4.76 -6.01
CA SER A 320 -26.16 -5.23 -4.79
C SER A 320 -25.59 -6.63 -4.96
N VAL A 321 -24.50 -6.91 -4.26
CA VAL A 321 -23.85 -8.23 -4.21
C VAL A 321 -23.90 -8.71 -2.77
N GLN A 322 -24.23 -9.97 -2.59
CA GLN A 322 -24.25 -10.62 -1.29
C GLN A 322 -23.20 -11.73 -1.26
N ARG A 323 -22.39 -11.77 -0.21
CA ARG A 323 -21.45 -12.87 0.07
C ARG A 323 -21.62 -13.34 1.50
N GLN A 324 -21.58 -14.66 1.67
CA GLN A 324 -21.62 -15.32 2.96
C GLN A 324 -20.31 -16.08 3.11
N GLY A 325 -19.63 -15.89 4.24
CA GLY A 325 -18.32 -16.48 4.44
C GLY A 325 -17.60 -15.98 5.68
N VAL A 326 -16.32 -16.31 5.80
CA VAL A 326 -15.46 -15.90 6.91
C VAL A 326 -14.89 -14.51 6.62
N VAL A 327 -14.92 -13.61 7.60
CA VAL A 327 -14.28 -12.29 7.50
C VAL A 327 -12.77 -12.47 7.68
N VAL A 328 -12.06 -12.74 6.59
CA VAL A 328 -10.61 -13.00 6.60
C VAL A 328 -9.79 -11.77 6.97
N ARG A 329 -10.28 -10.56 6.65
CA ARG A 329 -9.58 -9.30 6.95
C ARG A 329 -10.53 -8.16 7.31
N ALA A 330 -10.17 -7.46 8.38
CA ALA A 330 -10.81 -6.23 8.84
C ALA A 330 -9.74 -5.14 9.04
N ARG A 331 -9.64 -4.14 8.15
CA ARG A 331 -8.55 -3.14 8.15
C ARG A 331 -9.03 -1.71 8.03
N ARG A 332 -8.41 -0.81 8.79
CA ARG A 332 -8.68 0.63 8.66
C ARG A 332 -8.13 1.16 7.32
N PRO A 333 -8.87 2.04 6.61
CA PRO A 333 -8.46 2.63 5.33
C PRO A 333 -7.06 3.25 5.34
N GLN A 334 -6.68 3.86 6.47
CA GLN A 334 -5.38 4.52 6.65
C GLN A 334 -4.17 3.57 6.53
N ARG A 335 -4.38 2.26 6.67
CA ARG A 335 -3.32 1.24 6.55
C ARG A 335 -3.12 0.76 5.12
N VAL A 336 -4.21 0.64 4.36
CA VAL A 336 -4.23 -0.09 3.08
C VAL A 336 -4.27 0.82 1.85
N ILE A 337 -4.78 2.05 1.97
CA ILE A 337 -4.89 3.00 0.85
C ILE A 337 -3.62 3.85 0.72
N PRO A 338 -3.02 3.97 -0.49
CA PRO A 338 -1.96 4.94 -0.74
C PRO A 338 -2.51 6.37 -0.63
N PHE A 339 -1.79 7.29 0.02
CA PHE A 339 -2.18 8.71 0.22
C PHE A 339 -3.30 9.00 1.23
N ALA A 340 -3.62 8.08 2.15
CA ALA A 340 -4.60 8.32 3.21
C ALA A 340 -4.35 9.58 4.07
N ARG A 341 -3.11 10.12 4.09
CA ARG A 341 -2.77 11.38 4.78
C ARG A 341 -3.31 12.62 4.08
N LEU A 342 -3.36 12.64 2.75
CA LEU A 342 -3.88 13.77 1.97
C LEU A 342 -5.40 13.88 2.12
N LEU A 343 -6.07 12.73 2.33
CA LEU A 343 -7.51 12.62 2.51
C LEU A 343 -7.95 12.70 3.99
N ARG A 344 -7.03 12.92 4.93
CA ARG A 344 -7.32 13.03 6.38
C ARG A 344 -8.42 14.04 6.72
N PRO A 345 -8.48 15.25 6.11
CA PRO A 345 -9.54 16.22 6.43
C PRO A 345 -10.92 15.69 6.03
N LEU A 346 -11.02 15.04 4.87
CA LEU A 346 -12.26 14.46 4.33
C LEU A 346 -12.68 13.17 5.07
N ALA A 347 -11.74 12.48 5.71
CA ALA A 347 -11.93 11.21 6.43
C ALA A 347 -12.27 11.36 7.93
N ARG A 348 -12.27 12.59 8.51
CA ARG A 348 -12.51 12.81 9.95
C ARG A 348 -13.91 12.35 10.43
N ARG A 349 -14.91 12.32 9.54
CA ARG A 349 -16.26 11.79 9.82
C ARG A 349 -16.35 10.26 9.80
N ASP A 350 -15.36 9.57 9.23
CA ASP A 350 -15.31 8.10 9.04
C ASP A 350 -14.33 7.44 10.03
N ARG A 351 -14.28 7.89 11.29
CA ARG A 351 -13.33 7.35 12.31
C ARG A 351 -13.45 5.84 12.54
N PHE A 352 -14.60 5.27 12.20
CA PHE A 352 -14.94 3.86 12.36
C PHE A 352 -15.09 3.10 11.04
N ALA A 353 -14.76 3.71 9.89
CA ALA A 353 -14.80 2.99 8.62
C ALA A 353 -13.74 1.88 8.58
N LEU A 354 -14.16 0.69 8.17
CA LEU A 354 -13.33 -0.51 8.13
C LEU A 354 -13.49 -1.20 6.79
N PHE A 355 -12.39 -1.57 6.16
CA PHE A 355 -12.42 -2.51 5.06
C PHE A 355 -12.63 -3.92 5.61
N ILE A 356 -13.69 -4.58 5.18
CA ILE A 356 -13.96 -5.99 5.46
C ILE A 356 -13.81 -6.81 4.17
N ALA A 357 -13.07 -7.91 4.24
CA ALA A 357 -12.96 -8.90 3.17
C ALA A 357 -13.59 -10.19 3.65
N VAL A 358 -14.54 -10.71 2.86
CA VAL A 358 -15.29 -11.93 3.16
C VAL A 358 -14.93 -12.98 2.13
N ASP A 359 -14.41 -14.10 2.62
CA ASP A 359 -14.12 -15.27 1.81
C ASP A 359 -15.25 -16.29 1.89
N ASP A 360 -15.81 -16.63 0.74
CA ASP A 360 -16.87 -17.62 0.55
C ASP A 360 -16.31 -19.02 0.15
N GLY A 361 -14.98 -19.17 0.12
CA GLY A 361 -14.31 -20.43 -0.20
C GLY A 361 -14.28 -20.77 -1.70
N ARG A 362 -14.73 -19.85 -2.57
CA ARG A 362 -14.80 -20.09 -4.03
C ARG A 362 -13.62 -19.52 -4.81
N SER A 363 -12.82 -18.64 -4.21
CA SER A 363 -11.73 -17.97 -4.90
C SER A 363 -10.63 -17.48 -3.95
N ASP A 364 -9.38 -17.71 -4.33
CA ASP A 364 -8.19 -17.17 -3.65
C ASP A 364 -8.03 -15.64 -3.80
N ARG A 365 -9.01 -14.94 -4.40
CA ARG A 365 -8.99 -13.48 -4.56
C ARG A 365 -10.28 -12.84 -4.11
N VAL A 366 -10.19 -12.07 -3.04
CA VAL A 366 -11.33 -11.38 -2.45
C VAL A 366 -11.13 -9.86 -2.53
N LYS A 367 -12.22 -9.14 -2.82
CA LYS A 367 -12.25 -7.68 -2.77
C LYS A 367 -12.77 -7.24 -1.41
N ALA A 368 -12.06 -6.32 -0.76
CA ALA A 368 -12.53 -5.74 0.49
C ALA A 368 -13.55 -4.63 0.22
N TRP A 369 -14.63 -4.60 1.00
CA TRP A 369 -15.67 -3.57 1.00
C TRP A 369 -15.54 -2.66 2.21
N MET A 370 -16.03 -1.42 2.12
CA MET A 370 -15.99 -0.48 3.23
C MET A 370 -17.27 -0.57 4.06
N ALA A 371 -17.11 -1.04 5.29
CA ALA A 371 -18.11 -1.04 6.34
C ALA A 371 -18.01 0.23 7.18
N THR A 372 -19.15 0.64 7.73
CA THR A 372 -19.23 1.68 8.76
C THR A 372 -19.23 1.01 10.14
N GLU A 373 -19.24 1.79 11.22
CA GLU A 373 -19.32 1.25 12.59
C GLU A 373 -20.48 0.26 12.79
N ARG A 374 -21.64 0.56 12.20
CA ARG A 374 -22.87 -0.24 12.33
C ARG A 374 -22.86 -1.51 11.51
N THR A 375 -22.00 -1.59 10.49
CA THR A 375 -21.91 -2.73 9.56
C THR A 375 -20.55 -3.42 9.60
N ALA A 376 -19.72 -3.06 10.59
CA ALA A 376 -18.42 -3.66 10.80
C ALA A 376 -18.61 -5.03 11.46
N VAL A 377 -17.88 -6.01 10.96
CA VAL A 377 -17.81 -7.35 11.52
C VAL A 377 -16.36 -7.63 11.89
N PRO A 378 -16.08 -8.22 13.07
CA PRO A 378 -14.72 -8.56 13.47
C PRO A 378 -14.09 -9.57 12.52
N GLN A 379 -12.75 -9.56 12.43
CA GLN A 379 -11.99 -10.56 11.71
C GLN A 379 -12.24 -11.95 12.34
N GLY A 380 -12.30 -13.00 11.51
CA GLY A 380 -12.53 -14.38 11.92
C GLY A 380 -13.99 -14.77 12.07
N ALA A 381 -14.91 -13.81 12.20
CA ALA A 381 -16.34 -14.10 12.30
C ALA A 381 -16.91 -14.58 10.95
N ARG A 382 -17.87 -15.51 10.99
CA ARG A 382 -18.71 -15.84 9.84
C ARG A 382 -19.83 -14.81 9.72
N ALA A 383 -19.96 -14.22 8.54
CA ALA A 383 -20.98 -13.22 8.29
C ALA A 383 -21.52 -13.25 6.87
N ARG A 384 -22.77 -12.81 6.77
CA ARG A 384 -23.46 -12.50 5.51
C ARG A 384 -23.36 -11.00 5.30
N VAL A 385 -22.67 -10.60 4.23
CA VAL A 385 -22.41 -9.20 3.90
C VAL A 385 -23.06 -8.85 2.58
N LYS A 386 -23.91 -7.82 2.60
CA LYS A 386 -24.53 -7.22 1.42
C LYS A 386 -23.84 -5.89 1.12
N ALA A 387 -23.17 -5.80 -0.02
CA ALA A 387 -22.38 -4.65 -0.41
C ALA A 387 -22.66 -4.24 -1.86
N THR A 388 -22.23 -3.04 -2.23
CA THR A 388 -22.40 -2.55 -3.60
C THR A 388 -21.20 -2.92 -4.48
N PRO A 389 -21.38 -3.30 -5.74
CA PRO A 389 -20.30 -3.83 -6.57
C PRO A 389 -19.24 -2.77 -6.94
N VAL A 390 -19.67 -1.54 -7.26
CA VAL A 390 -18.79 -0.47 -7.75
C VAL A 390 -18.20 0.33 -6.59
N LEU A 391 -18.98 1.10 -5.88
CA LEU A 391 -18.58 1.88 -4.73
C LEU A 391 -18.15 1.01 -3.53
N GLY A 392 -18.56 -0.26 -3.44
CA GLY A 392 -18.10 -1.14 -2.37
C GLY A 392 -18.54 -0.71 -0.98
N TYR A 393 -19.70 -0.07 -0.90
CA TYR A 393 -20.33 0.31 0.35
C TYR A 393 -21.07 -0.90 0.94
N VAL A 394 -20.82 -1.22 2.21
CA VAL A 394 -21.55 -2.29 2.91
C VAL A 394 -22.89 -1.73 3.38
N ARG A 395 -23.98 -2.24 2.79
CA ARG A 395 -25.35 -1.86 3.15
C ARG A 395 -25.79 -2.52 4.45
N ARG A 396 -25.44 -3.80 4.63
CA ARG A 396 -25.84 -4.61 5.78
C ARG A 396 -24.82 -5.73 5.98
N SER A 397 -24.58 -6.08 7.23
CA SER A 397 -23.80 -7.23 7.64
C SER A 397 -24.51 -7.95 8.77
N GLU A 398 -24.62 -9.27 8.67
CA GLU A 398 -25.25 -10.10 9.69
C GLU A 398 -24.26 -11.17 10.12
N PRO A 399 -23.97 -11.31 11.43
CA PRO A 399 -23.22 -12.47 11.90
C PRO A 399 -24.06 -13.72 11.68
N ILE A 400 -23.43 -14.77 11.17
CA ILE A 400 -24.04 -16.09 11.12
C ILE A 400 -23.51 -16.84 12.33
N GLY A 401 -24.37 -17.06 13.31
CA GLY A 401 -24.03 -17.88 14.47
C GLY A 401 -23.55 -19.25 14.02
N THR A 402 -22.50 -19.76 14.67
CA THR A 402 -22.14 -21.17 14.59
C THR A 402 -23.22 -21.94 15.33
N THR A 403 -24.12 -22.61 14.60
CA THR A 403 -24.92 -23.70 15.15
C THR A 403 -24.04 -24.88 15.49
#